data_AF-A0A842U5V7-F1
#
_entry.id   AF-A0A842U5V7-F1
#
_cell.length_a   1.000
_cell.length_b   1.000
_cell.length_c   1.000
_cell.angle_alpha   90.00
_cell.angle_beta   90.00
_cell.angle_gamma   90.00
#
_symmetry.space_group_name_H-M   'P 1'
#
loop_
_entity.id
_entity.type
_entity.pdbx_description
1 polymer ?
#
loop_
_entity_poly.entity_id
_entity_poly.type
_entity_poly.pdbx_seq_one_letter_code
_entity_poly.pdbx_strand_id
1 'polypeptide(L)'
;MFLKSKRGNAVIDTILFLLVMVVFGMVVLIGYQFFGDINTDIQANNDLTNSSKDISADLYDRYPSFFDGLFLFLLILLWGFVIVASFMIDSHPIFFIFAVVLLVFVLFIGGALSNFWDDLATDDDFAGLSANFPITNWILDNLIVVVAVIGLSVIIALYGKSRMG
;
A
#
# COMPACT_ATOMS: atom_id res chain seq x y z
N MET A 1 -33.91 14.75 -0.09
CA MET A 1 -33.08 13.66 0.48
C MET A 1 -32.30 13.04 -0.68
N PHE A 2 -31.14 13.61 -1.01
CA PHE A 2 -30.31 13.12 -2.11
C PHE A 2 -29.72 11.77 -1.72
N LEU A 3 -30.25 10.70 -2.30
CA LEU A 3 -29.59 9.40 -2.29
C LEU A 3 -28.31 9.56 -3.11
N LYS A 4 -27.24 9.95 -2.42
CA LYS A 4 -25.85 10.07 -2.89
C LYS A 4 -25.49 8.75 -3.59
N SER A 5 -25.39 8.79 -4.91
CA SER A 5 -25.15 7.57 -5.71
C SER A 5 -23.80 6.95 -5.34
N LYS A 6 -23.82 5.74 -4.78
CA LYS A 6 -22.61 4.98 -4.39
C LYS A 6 -21.75 4.51 -5.59
N ARG A 7 -22.20 4.75 -6.82
CA ARG A 7 -21.60 4.20 -8.06
C ARG A 7 -20.26 4.84 -8.45
N GLY A 8 -20.02 6.10 -8.08
CA GLY A 8 -18.73 6.76 -8.31
C GLY A 8 -17.67 6.46 -7.24
N ASN A 9 -18.03 5.72 -6.19
CA ASN A 9 -17.14 5.51 -5.05
C ASN A 9 -16.00 4.55 -5.38
N ALA A 10 -16.24 3.52 -6.19
CA ALA A 10 -15.27 2.45 -6.43
C ALA A 10 -13.92 2.95 -6.98
N VAL A 11 -13.92 3.96 -7.85
CA VAL A 11 -12.67 4.51 -8.40
C VAL A 11 -11.95 5.38 -7.39
N ILE A 12 -12.69 6.19 -6.64
CA ILE A 12 -12.14 6.99 -5.53
C ILE A 12 -11.54 6.06 -4.47
N ASP A 13 -12.20 4.94 -4.19
CA ASP A 13 -11.72 3.92 -3.26
C ASP A 13 -10.41 3.30 -3.76
N THR A 14 -10.26 3.03 -5.06
CA THR A 14 -8.97 2.55 -5.63
C THR A 14 -7.85 3.57 -5.53
N ILE A 15 -8.14 4.86 -5.74
CA ILE A 15 -7.14 5.94 -5.58
C ILE A 15 -6.75 6.10 -4.11
N LEU A 16 -7.74 6.06 -3.20
CA LEU A 16 -7.50 6.13 -1.76
C LEU A 16 -6.67 4.93 -1.29
N PHE A 17 -6.99 3.73 -1.78
CA PHE A 17 -6.20 2.53 -1.55
C PHE A 17 -4.73 2.74 -1.94
N LEU A 18 -4.47 3.26 -3.14
CA LEU A 18 -3.11 3.54 -3.60
C LEU A 18 -2.37 4.52 -2.70
N LEU A 19 -3.03 5.62 -2.35
CA LEU A 19 -2.46 6.64 -1.49
C LEU A 19 -2.13 6.06 -0.11
N VAL A 20 -3.02 5.27 0.47
CA VAL A 20 -2.80 4.60 1.75
C VAL A 20 -1.60 3.66 1.69
N MET A 21 -1.46 2.87 0.61
CA MET A 21 -0.32 1.96 0.46
C MET A 21 1.02 2.71 0.40
N VAL A 22 1.11 3.77 -0.41
CA VAL A 22 2.33 4.57 -0.54
C VAL A 22 2.65 5.30 0.76
N VAL A 23 1.67 5.98 1.36
CA VAL A 23 1.88 6.70 2.63
C VAL A 23 2.28 5.74 3.75
N PHE A 24 1.68 4.55 3.81
CA PHE A 24 2.06 3.54 4.78
C PHE A 24 3.51 3.08 4.58
N GLY A 25 3.92 2.81 3.33
CA GLY A 25 5.32 2.48 3.00
C GLY A 25 6.31 3.57 3.42
N MET A 26 5.98 4.84 3.16
CA MET A 26 6.79 5.99 3.59
C MET A 26 6.90 6.08 5.12
N VAL A 27 5.77 5.97 5.83
CA VAL A 27 5.74 6.06 7.30
C VAL A 27 6.57 4.94 7.93
N VAL A 28 6.51 3.72 7.37
CA VAL A 28 7.31 2.59 7.82
C VAL A 28 8.80 2.83 7.59
N LEU A 29 9.19 3.33 6.41
CA LEU A 29 10.59 3.58 6.09
C LEU A 29 11.19 4.67 6.98
N ILE A 30 10.49 5.80 7.10
CA ILE A 30 10.90 6.92 7.98
C ILE A 30 10.92 6.46 9.44
N GLY A 31 9.91 5.70 9.87
CA GLY A 31 9.85 5.13 11.21
C GLY A 31 11.03 4.22 11.52
N TYR A 32 11.50 3.43 10.55
CA TYR A 32 12.68 2.58 10.70
C TYR A 32 13.96 3.39 10.86
N GLN A 33 14.13 4.48 10.10
CA GLN A 33 15.26 5.40 10.26
C GLN A 33 15.32 5.98 11.68
N PHE A 34 14.22 6.58 12.13
CA PHE A 34 14.14 7.13 13.49
C PHE A 34 14.37 6.08 14.56
N PHE A 35 13.90 4.85 14.34
CA PHE A 35 14.13 3.78 15.30
C PHE A 35 15.59 3.33 15.32
N GLY A 36 16.29 3.39 14.18
CA GLY A 36 17.74 3.16 14.10
C GLY A 36 18.54 4.15 14.94
N ASP A 37 18.19 5.43 14.88
CA ASP A 37 18.84 6.47 15.70
C ASP A 37 18.61 6.23 17.20
N ILE A 38 17.35 5.96 17.59
CA ILE A 38 16.99 5.64 18.97
C ILE A 38 17.75 4.40 19.46
N ASN A 39 17.82 3.34 18.63
CA ASN A 39 18.51 2.12 19.01
C ASN A 39 20.01 2.40 19.20
N THR A 40 20.65 3.14 18.29
CA THR A 40 22.05 3.57 18.41
C THR A 40 22.32 4.29 19.73
N ASP A 41 21.48 5.26 20.11
CA ASP A 41 21.60 6.01 21.36
C ASP A 41 21.44 5.10 22.59
N ILE A 42 20.49 4.14 22.55
CA ILE A 42 20.31 3.13 23.60
C ILE A 42 21.54 2.25 23.74
N GLN A 43 22.11 1.78 22.62
CA GLN A 43 23.31 0.93 22.63
C GLN A 43 24.52 1.67 23.20
N ALA A 44 24.66 2.97 22.91
CA ALA A 44 25.75 3.80 23.40
C ALA A 44 25.64 4.20 24.88
N ASN A 45 24.46 4.09 25.50
CA ASN A 45 24.24 4.54 26.87
C ASN A 45 24.78 3.53 27.91
N ASN A 46 25.74 3.94 28.75
CA ASN A 46 26.36 3.08 29.78
C ASN A 46 25.50 2.89 31.04
N ASP A 47 24.49 3.75 31.25
CA ASP A 47 23.59 3.67 32.41
C ASP A 47 22.48 2.64 32.21
N LEU A 48 22.25 2.19 30.96
CA LEU A 48 21.26 1.18 30.63
C LEU A 48 21.81 -0.24 30.81
N THR A 49 20.97 -1.12 31.35
CA THR A 49 21.32 -2.54 31.50
C THR A 49 21.43 -3.24 30.14
N ASN A 50 22.27 -4.27 30.04
CA ASN A 50 22.39 -5.08 28.83
C ASN A 50 21.04 -5.67 28.39
N SER A 51 20.19 -6.09 29.33
CA SER A 51 18.85 -6.61 29.00
C SER A 51 17.99 -5.58 28.26
N SER A 52 18.07 -4.30 28.62
CA SER A 52 17.32 -3.24 27.92
C SER A 52 17.86 -3.01 26.50
N LYS A 53 19.18 -3.07 26.35
CA LYS A 53 19.86 -2.96 25.06
C LYS A 53 19.52 -4.12 24.12
N ASP A 54 19.50 -5.34 24.65
CA ASP A 54 19.16 -6.54 23.90
C ASP A 54 17.70 -6.48 23.40
N ILE A 55 16.78 -6.00 24.23
CA ILE A 55 15.37 -5.81 23.82
C ILE A 55 15.25 -4.75 22.73
N SER A 56 15.96 -3.62 22.84
CA SER A 56 15.95 -2.58 21.81
C SER A 56 16.48 -3.10 20.47
N ALA A 57 17.59 -3.86 20.52
CA ALA A 57 18.17 -4.48 19.33
C ALA A 57 17.21 -5.51 18.70
N ASP A 58 16.60 -6.40 19.48
CA ASP A 58 15.61 -7.37 18.97
C ASP A 58 14.44 -6.68 18.29
N LEU A 59 13.90 -5.62 18.90
CA LEU A 59 12.80 -4.86 18.31
C LEU A 59 13.22 -4.17 17.01
N TYR A 60 14.41 -3.59 16.96
CA TYR A 60 14.96 -2.96 15.75
C TYR A 60 15.14 -3.99 14.62
N ASP A 61 15.72 -5.16 14.92
CA ASP A 61 15.97 -6.21 13.93
C ASP A 61 14.67 -6.83 13.39
N ARG A 62 13.63 -6.90 14.23
CA ARG A 62 12.32 -7.44 13.82
C ARG A 62 11.44 -6.43 13.10
N TYR A 63 11.70 -5.13 13.26
CA TYR A 63 10.89 -4.06 12.69
C TYR A 63 10.67 -4.24 11.18
N PRO A 64 11.71 -4.45 10.34
CA PRO A 64 11.51 -4.56 8.90
C PRO A 64 10.62 -5.75 8.53
N SER A 65 10.93 -6.94 9.04
CA SER A 65 10.16 -8.15 8.75
C SER A 65 8.69 -8.05 9.16
N PHE A 66 8.41 -7.42 10.29
CA PHE A 66 7.05 -7.26 10.80
C PHE A 66 6.25 -6.29 9.94
N PHE A 67 6.81 -5.11 9.64
CA PHE A 67 6.10 -4.09 8.86
C PHE A 67 6.02 -4.44 7.37
N ASP A 68 6.99 -5.16 6.81
CA ASP A 68 6.94 -5.67 5.44
C ASP A 68 5.83 -6.73 5.29
N GLY A 69 5.69 -7.62 6.28
CA GLY A 69 4.57 -8.56 6.37
C GLY A 69 3.23 -7.85 6.57
N LEU A 70 3.18 -6.81 7.40
CA LEU A 70 1.98 -6.00 7.63
C LEU A 70 1.55 -5.25 6.36
N PHE A 71 2.51 -4.76 5.57
CA PHE A 71 2.26 -4.12 4.28
C PHE A 71 1.55 -5.08 3.32
N LEU A 72 2.09 -6.31 3.16
CA LEU A 72 1.46 -7.34 2.33
C LEU A 72 0.07 -7.74 2.85
N PHE A 73 -0.07 -7.89 4.17
CA PHE A 73 -1.35 -8.19 4.78
C PHE A 73 -2.39 -7.09 4.47
N LEU A 74 -2.02 -5.81 4.60
CA LEU A 74 -2.88 -4.68 4.27
C LEU A 74 -3.25 -4.67 2.78
N LEU A 75 -2.30 -4.94 1.88
CA LEU A 75 -2.57 -5.06 0.44
C LEU A 75 -3.68 -6.08 0.18
N ILE A 76 -3.51 -7.31 0.69
CA ILE A 76 -4.45 -8.42 0.46
C ILE A 76 -5.82 -8.11 1.08
N LEU A 77 -5.84 -7.58 2.31
CA LEU A 77 -7.07 -7.27 3.03
C LEU A 77 -7.88 -6.17 2.34
N LEU A 78 -7.22 -5.07 1.96
CA LEU A 78 -7.88 -3.97 1.26
C LEU A 78 -8.28 -4.37 -0.16
N TRP A 79 -7.46 -5.15 -0.86
CA TRP A 79 -7.83 -5.68 -2.18
C TRP A 79 -9.10 -6.54 -2.10
N GLY A 80 -9.15 -7.50 -1.16
CA GLY A 80 -10.33 -8.32 -0.91
C GLY A 80 -11.56 -7.48 -0.56
N PHE A 81 -11.38 -6.47 0.29
CA PHE A 81 -12.44 -5.54 0.65
C PHE A 81 -13.00 -4.79 -0.57
N VAL A 82 -12.15 -4.26 -1.46
CA VAL A 82 -12.58 -3.55 -2.67
C VAL A 82 -13.31 -4.49 -3.63
N ILE A 83 -12.89 -5.75 -3.78
CA ILE A 83 -13.61 -6.75 -4.58
C ILE A 83 -15.01 -6.99 -4.01
N VAL A 84 -15.12 -7.26 -2.70
CA VAL A 84 -16.42 -7.52 -2.05
C VAL A 84 -17.34 -6.30 -2.15
N ALA A 85 -16.81 -5.10 -1.89
CA ALA A 85 -17.54 -3.85 -2.03
C ALA A 85 -18.06 -3.66 -3.47
N SER A 86 -17.23 -4.02 -4.45
CA SER A 86 -17.57 -3.96 -5.88
C SER A 86 -18.71 -4.91 -6.27
N PHE A 87 -18.74 -6.13 -5.74
CA PHE A 87 -19.83 -7.08 -5.96
C PHE A 87 -21.20 -6.60 -5.44
N MET A 88 -21.20 -5.72 -4.44
CA MET A 88 -22.42 -5.17 -3.85
C MET A 88 -23.00 -3.97 -4.62
N ILE A 89 -22.29 -3.46 -5.63
CA ILE A 89 -22.75 -2.32 -6.43
C ILE A 89 -23.58 -2.80 -7.61
N ASP A 90 -24.83 -2.34 -7.69
CA ASP A 90 -25.65 -2.55 -8.90
C ASP A 90 -25.16 -1.63 -10.03
N SER A 91 -24.56 -2.24 -11.05
CA SER A 91 -23.91 -1.57 -12.18
C SER A 91 -24.81 -1.59 -13.44
N HIS A 92 -24.75 -0.52 -14.23
CA HIS A 92 -25.36 -0.45 -15.56
C HIS A 92 -24.26 -0.69 -16.61
N PRO A 93 -24.51 -1.40 -17.74
CA PRO A 93 -23.47 -1.74 -18.71
C PRO A 93 -22.64 -0.55 -19.21
N ILE A 94 -23.24 0.64 -19.30
CA ILE A 94 -22.53 1.87 -19.70
C ILE A 94 -21.40 2.26 -18.74
N PHE A 95 -21.49 1.92 -17.45
CA PHE A 95 -20.43 2.19 -16.48
C PHE A 95 -19.16 1.38 -16.74
N PHE A 96 -19.21 0.35 -17.60
CA PHE A 96 -18.03 -0.45 -17.93
C PHE A 96 -17.00 0.40 -18.66
N ILE A 97 -17.46 1.15 -19.67
CA ILE A 97 -16.61 2.04 -20.45
C ILE A 97 -16.01 3.11 -19.54
N PHE A 98 -16.80 3.70 -18.65
CA PHE A 98 -16.31 4.66 -17.66
C PHE A 98 -15.29 4.06 -16.70
N ALA A 99 -15.51 2.83 -16.20
CA ALA A 99 -14.57 2.15 -15.31
C ALA A 99 -13.23 1.88 -16.00
N VAL A 100 -13.23 1.48 -17.27
CA VAL A 100 -12.00 1.27 -18.06
C VAL A 100 -11.25 2.58 -18.27
N VAL A 101 -11.94 3.65 -18.67
CA VAL A 101 -11.33 4.97 -18.84
C VAL A 101 -10.74 5.48 -17.52
N LEU A 102 -11.47 5.32 -16.41
CA LEU A 102 -10.99 5.71 -15.09
C LEU A 102 -9.81 4.84 -14.63
N LEU A 103 -9.80 3.55 -14.94
CA LEU A 103 -8.65 2.68 -14.65
C LEU A 103 -7.38 3.21 -15.32
N VAL A 104 -7.46 3.69 -16.57
CA VAL A 104 -6.32 4.33 -17.25
C VAL A 104 -5.80 5.53 -16.45
N PHE A 105 -6.68 6.41 -15.96
CA PHE A 105 -6.27 7.52 -15.09
C PHE A 105 -5.61 7.05 -13.78
N VAL A 106 -6.15 6.00 -13.15
CA VAL A 106 -5.56 5.43 -11.93
C VAL A 106 -4.18 4.84 -12.20
N LEU A 107 -3.95 4.22 -13.37
CA LEU A 107 -2.63 3.72 -13.77
C LEU A 107 -1.61 4.86 -13.96
N PHE A 108 -2.04 6.01 -14.51
CA PHE A 108 -1.17 7.19 -14.58
C PHE A 108 -0.76 7.69 -13.20
N ILE A 109 -1.71 7.75 -12.26
CA ILE A 109 -1.41 8.13 -10.86
C ILE A 109 -0.47 7.09 -10.23
N GLY A 110 -0.73 5.79 -10.44
CA GLY A 110 0.13 4.71 -9.98
C GLY A 110 1.56 4.81 -10.50
N GLY A 111 1.75 5.20 -11.76
CA GLY A 111 3.08 5.45 -12.32
C GLY A 111 3.78 6.64 -11.67
N ALA A 112 3.08 7.76 -11.44
CA ALA A 112 3.67 8.91 -10.75
C ALA A 112 4.07 8.57 -9.30
N LEU A 113 3.23 7.80 -8.59
CA LEU A 113 3.53 7.34 -7.23
C LEU A 113 4.66 6.31 -7.18
N SER A 114 4.77 5.44 -8.18
CA SER A 114 5.88 4.47 -8.31
C SER A 114 7.20 5.19 -8.51
N ASN A 115 7.25 6.20 -9.40
CA ASN A 115 8.45 7.03 -9.58
C ASN A 115 8.80 7.79 -8.30
N PHE A 116 7.80 8.34 -7.60
CA PHE A 116 8.04 9.00 -6.32
C PHE A 116 8.64 8.05 -5.27
N TRP A 117 8.19 6.79 -5.24
CA TRP A 117 8.79 5.78 -4.38
C TRP A 117 10.23 5.46 -4.79
N ASP A 118 10.50 5.30 -6.10
CA ASP A 118 11.86 5.05 -6.61
C ASP A 118 12.83 6.19 -6.24
N ASP A 119 12.40 7.45 -6.43
CA ASP A 119 13.18 8.63 -6.01
C ASP A 119 13.50 8.59 -4.51
N LEU A 120 12.55 8.17 -3.67
CA LEU A 120 12.73 8.08 -2.22
C LEU A 120 13.56 6.86 -1.80
N ALA A 121 13.38 5.72 -2.46
CA ALA A 121 14.07 4.47 -2.13
C ALA A 121 15.52 4.45 -2.61
N THR A 122 15.89 5.32 -3.56
CA THR A 122 17.25 5.47 -4.10
C THR A 122 18.01 6.67 -3.54
N ASP A 123 17.34 7.53 -2.76
CA ASP A 123 17.99 8.62 -2.04
C ASP A 123 19.02 8.07 -1.02
N ASP A 124 20.15 8.76 -0.89
CA ASP A 124 21.29 8.31 -0.08
C ASP A 124 20.91 8.06 1.40
N ASP A 125 19.94 8.81 1.93
CA ASP A 125 19.48 8.66 3.32
C ASP A 125 18.64 7.38 3.52
N PHE A 126 18.07 6.83 2.44
CA PHE A 126 17.07 5.76 2.49
C PHE A 126 17.46 4.48 1.73
N ALA A 127 18.43 4.55 0.83
CA ALA A 127 18.82 3.42 -0.04
C ALA A 127 19.25 2.17 0.74
N GLY A 128 19.93 2.34 1.87
CA GLY A 128 20.29 1.23 2.76
C GLY A 128 19.11 0.70 3.58
N LEU A 129 18.08 1.52 3.82
CA LEU A 129 16.93 1.19 4.64
C LEU A 129 15.87 0.44 3.83
N SER A 130 15.59 0.89 2.60
CA SER A 130 14.57 0.32 1.71
C SER A 130 14.85 -1.14 1.37
N ALA A 131 16.12 -1.53 1.27
CA ALA A 131 16.55 -2.91 1.05
C ALA A 131 16.10 -3.90 2.15
N ASN A 132 15.77 -3.41 3.35
CA ASN A 132 15.24 -4.24 4.44
C ASN A 132 13.74 -4.56 4.30
N PHE A 133 13.05 -3.94 3.34
CA PHE A 133 11.61 -4.12 3.08
C PHE A 133 11.37 -4.66 1.66
N PRO A 134 11.82 -5.89 1.35
CA PRO A 134 11.82 -6.42 -0.02
C PRO A 134 10.42 -6.54 -0.63
N ILE A 135 9.39 -6.89 0.17
CA ILE A 135 8.03 -7.05 -0.35
C ILE A 135 7.42 -5.68 -0.67
N THR A 136 7.55 -4.73 0.27
CA THR A 136 7.10 -3.35 0.11
C THR A 136 7.76 -2.71 -1.11
N ASN A 137 9.07 -2.85 -1.23
CA ASN A 137 9.82 -2.29 -2.35
C ASN A 137 9.34 -2.90 -3.67
N TRP A 138 9.23 -4.23 -3.75
CA TRP A 138 8.74 -4.89 -4.95
C TRP A 138 7.32 -4.43 -5.34
N ILE A 139 6.40 -4.28 -4.37
CA ILE A 139 5.03 -3.83 -4.65
C ILE A 139 5.01 -2.39 -5.17
N LEU A 140 5.77 -1.48 -4.57
CA LEU A 140 5.77 -0.06 -4.92
C LEU A 140 6.55 0.21 -6.22
N ASP A 141 7.61 -0.56 -6.51
CA ASP A 141 8.31 -0.54 -7.80
C ASP A 141 7.45 -1.09 -8.94
N ASN A 142 6.54 -2.01 -8.63
CA ASN A 142 5.62 -2.62 -9.58
C ASN A 142 4.18 -2.13 -9.41
N LEU A 143 3.99 -0.92 -8.87
CA LEU A 143 2.68 -0.41 -8.47
C LEU A 143 1.69 -0.37 -9.63
N ILE A 144 2.15 -0.03 -10.85
CA ILE A 144 1.32 -0.05 -12.06
C ILE A 144 0.73 -1.45 -12.30
N VAL A 145 1.55 -2.50 -12.21
CA VAL A 145 1.11 -3.88 -12.43
C VAL A 145 0.14 -4.31 -11.34
N VAL A 146 0.46 -4.01 -10.08
CA VAL A 146 -0.40 -4.31 -8.92
C VAL A 146 -1.77 -3.64 -9.08
N VAL A 147 -1.80 -2.36 -9.41
CA VAL A 147 -3.03 -1.59 -9.66
C VAL A 147 -3.82 -2.13 -10.84
N ALA A 148 -3.14 -2.49 -11.94
CA ALA A 148 -3.80 -3.06 -13.10
C ALA A 148 -4.53 -4.36 -12.74
N VAL A 149 -3.87 -5.25 -11.99
CA VAL A 149 -4.46 -6.52 -11.53
C VAL A 149 -5.66 -6.25 -10.62
N ILE A 150 -5.52 -5.35 -9.64
CA ILE A 150 -6.62 -4.99 -8.73
C ILE A 150 -7.78 -4.37 -9.51
N GLY A 151 -7.52 -3.39 -10.37
CA GLY A 151 -8.53 -2.72 -11.18
C GLY A 151 -9.29 -3.67 -12.11
N LEU A 152 -8.58 -4.59 -12.78
CA LEU A 152 -9.20 -5.62 -13.59
C LEU A 152 -10.05 -6.58 -12.76
N SER A 153 -9.58 -7.00 -11.58
CA SER A 153 -10.35 -7.86 -10.67
C SER A 153 -11.65 -7.19 -10.20
N VAL A 154 -11.61 -5.88 -9.95
CA VAL A 154 -12.78 -5.07 -9.59
C VAL A 154 -13.77 -4.96 -10.73
N ILE A 155 -13.29 -4.73 -11.96
CA ILE A 155 -14.15 -4.72 -13.15
C ILE A 155 -14.81 -6.10 -13.34
N ILE A 156 -14.06 -7.19 -13.22
CA ILE A 156 -14.61 -8.55 -13.30
C ILE A 156 -15.67 -8.77 -12.22
N ALA A 157 -15.42 -8.35 -10.98
CA ALA A 157 -16.37 -8.44 -9.87
C ALA A 157 -17.67 -7.65 -10.13
N LEU A 158 -17.55 -6.40 -10.63
CA LEU A 158 -18.69 -5.53 -10.91
C LEU A 158 -19.64 -6.08 -11.99
N TYR A 159 -19.09 -6.73 -13.02
CA TYR A 159 -19.88 -7.16 -14.18
C TYR A 159 -20.12 -8.67 -14.24
N GLY A 160 -19.38 -9.47 -13.48
CA GLY A 160 -19.61 -10.91 -13.36
C GLY A 160 -21.00 -11.24 -12.81
N LYS A 161 -21.49 -10.44 -11.85
CA LYS A 161 -22.82 -10.60 -11.25
C LYS A 161 -23.98 -10.38 -12.24
N SER A 162 -23.81 -9.47 -13.21
CA SER A 162 -24.88 -9.05 -14.15
C SER A 162 -25.39 -10.18 -15.06
N ARG A 163 -24.76 -11.35 -15.08
CA ARG A 163 -25.18 -12.51 -15.89
C ARG A 163 -25.74 -13.68 -15.09
N MET A 164 -25.73 -13.62 -13.75
CA MET A 164 -26.15 -14.74 -12.89
C MET A 164 -27.58 -14.61 -12.35
N GLY A 165 -28.28 -13.52 -12.65
CA GLY A 165 -29.71 -13.34 -12.41
C GLY A 165 -30.41 -12.95 -13.69
#